data_AF-I0I7Y7-F1
#
_entry.id   AF-I0I7Y7-F1
#
_cell.length_a   1.000
_cell.length_b   1.000
_cell.length_c   1.000
_cell.angle_alpha   90.00
_cell.angle_beta   90.00
_cell.angle_gamma   90.00
#
_symmetry.space_group_name_H-M   'P 1'
#
loop_
_entity.id
_entity.type
_entity.pdbx_description
1 polymer ?
#
loop_
_entity_poly.entity_id
_entity_poly.type
_entity_poly.pdbx_seq_one_letter_code
_entity_poly.pdbx_strand_id
1 'polypeptide(L)'
;MDTTLLSPLITGLLGIVSGIVGTYLTAILKFRKDLEAEYDKDLRSRRLDVYKTLWNHLQLVARYDLPKPLTPSTLEELTIAMRTWYFNEGGIYLSEPTRARYFELKEAIKLVLETQNASSNQELNEHDRQRVLNLASLLRASMTSDVGTRKSSPLADS
;
A
#
# COMPACT_ATOMS: atom_id res chain seq x y z
N MET A 1 26.58 -26.79 61.07
CA MET A 1 25.76 -26.89 59.84
C MET A 1 25.49 -25.50 59.32
N ASP A 2 26.46 -24.98 58.58
CA ASP A 2 26.38 -24.31 57.27
C ASP A 2 25.23 -23.31 57.00
N THR A 3 25.33 -22.13 57.59
CA THR A 3 24.58 -20.94 57.13
C THR A 3 25.19 -20.31 55.87
N THR A 4 26.44 -20.65 55.52
CA THR A 4 27.16 -20.13 54.34
C THR A 4 26.81 -20.85 53.04
N LEU A 5 26.25 -22.06 53.09
CA LEU A 5 25.84 -22.83 51.90
C LEU A 5 24.40 -22.55 51.45
N LEU A 6 23.57 -21.94 52.30
CA LEU A 6 22.18 -21.57 51.97
C LEU A 6 22.09 -20.37 51.02
N SER A 7 23.01 -19.41 51.13
CA SER A 7 23.01 -18.20 50.30
C SER A 7 23.19 -18.47 48.79
N PRO A 8 24.19 -19.24 48.34
CA PRO A 8 24.35 -19.53 46.90
C PRO A 8 23.23 -20.41 46.33
N LEU A 9 22.61 -21.27 47.16
CA LEU A 9 21.50 -22.11 46.74
C LEU A 9 20.22 -21.28 46.49
N ILE A 10 19.92 -20.32 47.37
CA ILE A 10 18.77 -19.41 47.23
C ILE A 10 18.98 -18.44 46.05
N THR A 11 20.19 -17.88 45.89
CA THR A 11 20.52 -17.01 44.75
C THR A 11 20.49 -17.77 43.42
N GLY A 12 20.97 -19.03 43.39
CA GLY A 12 20.92 -19.89 42.20
C GLY A 12 19.49 -20.28 41.79
N LEU A 13 18.63 -20.60 42.76
CA LEU A 13 17.22 -20.95 42.49
C LEU A 13 16.41 -19.75 41.97
N LEU A 14 16.64 -18.55 42.53
CA LEU A 14 16.05 -17.31 42.04
C LEU A 14 16.48 -17.01 40.60
N GLY A 15 17.78 -17.19 40.28
CA GLY A 15 18.30 -16.99 38.92
C GLY A 15 17.69 -17.93 37.87
N ILE A 16 17.44 -19.20 38.22
CA ILE A 16 16.81 -20.18 37.33
C ILE A 16 15.34 -19.82 37.06
N VAL A 17 14.59 -19.46 38.10
CA VAL A 17 13.18 -19.05 37.95
C VAL A 17 13.07 -17.76 37.14
N SER A 18 13.93 -16.77 37.40
CA SER A 18 13.99 -15.54 36.61
C SER A 18 14.40 -15.80 35.15
N GLY A 19 15.31 -16.74 34.89
CA GLY A 19 15.72 -17.14 33.54
C GLY A 19 14.60 -17.81 32.75
N ILE A 20 13.81 -18.68 33.37
CA ILE A 20 12.65 -19.34 32.75
C ILE A 20 11.57 -18.31 32.40
N VAL A 21 11.22 -17.41 33.33
CA VAL A 21 10.24 -16.34 33.10
C VAL A 21 10.72 -15.38 32.01
N GLY A 22 12.00 -14.98 32.03
CA GLY A 22 12.59 -14.13 31.00
C GLY A 22 12.59 -14.78 29.61
N THR A 23 12.90 -16.08 29.52
CA THR A 23 12.86 -16.83 28.25
C THR A 23 11.43 -16.95 27.71
N TYR A 24 10.45 -17.16 28.58
CA TYR A 24 9.04 -17.23 28.18
C TYR A 24 8.53 -15.87 27.66
N LEU A 25 8.82 -14.78 28.36
CA LEU A 25 8.45 -13.43 27.93
C LEU A 25 9.10 -13.03 26.60
N THR A 26 10.39 -13.32 26.44
CA THR A 26 11.11 -13.06 25.18
C THR A 26 10.57 -13.89 24.03
N ALA A 27 10.22 -15.16 24.26
CA ALA A 27 9.58 -16.00 23.26
C ALA A 27 8.23 -15.41 22.81
N ILE A 28 7.35 -15.01 23.73
CA ILE A 28 6.05 -14.40 23.38
C ILE A 28 6.24 -13.10 22.57
N LEU A 29 7.14 -12.22 23.00
CA LEU A 29 7.41 -10.98 22.29
C LEU A 29 7.97 -11.24 20.88
N LYS A 30 8.85 -12.23 20.75
CA LYS A 30 9.39 -12.66 19.46
C LYS A 30 8.29 -13.22 18.57
N PHE A 31 7.46 -14.14 19.06
CA PHE A 31 6.33 -14.70 18.31
C PHE A 31 5.37 -13.62 17.79
N ARG A 32 5.06 -12.60 18.61
CA ARG A 32 4.22 -11.48 18.17
C ARG A 32 4.86 -10.68 17.06
N LYS A 33 6.14 -10.35 17.19
CA LYS A 33 6.90 -9.64 16.14
C LYS A 33 7.01 -10.46 14.85
N ASP A 34 7.23 -11.77 14.97
CA ASP A 34 7.31 -12.67 13.82
C ASP A 34 5.96 -12.74 13.09
N LEU A 35 4.84 -12.82 13.83
CA LEU A 35 3.49 -12.76 13.25
C LEU A 35 3.18 -11.42 12.58
N GLU A 36 3.54 -10.30 13.20
CA GLU A 36 3.40 -8.96 12.60
C GLU A 36 4.22 -8.86 11.30
N ALA A 37 5.47 -9.32 11.32
CA ALA A 37 6.35 -9.31 10.16
C ALA A 37 5.83 -10.22 9.02
N GLU A 38 5.29 -11.40 9.36
CA GLU A 38 4.70 -12.31 8.39
C GLU A 38 3.42 -11.74 7.78
N TYR A 39 2.54 -11.15 8.60
CA TYR A 39 1.35 -10.46 8.14
C TYR A 39 1.70 -9.30 7.20
N ASP A 40 2.65 -8.45 7.57
CA ASP A 40 3.08 -7.32 6.74
C ASP A 40 3.69 -7.79 5.42
N LYS A 41 4.48 -8.87 5.45
CA LYS A 41 5.05 -9.47 4.24
C LYS A 41 3.97 -10.02 3.31
N ASP A 42 3.00 -10.77 3.85
CA ASP A 42 1.90 -11.33 3.06
C ASP A 42 1.03 -10.21 2.45
N LEU A 43 0.64 -9.22 3.26
CA LEU A 43 -0.16 -8.07 2.81
C LEU A 43 0.57 -7.29 1.71
N ARG A 44 1.87 -7.02 1.87
CA ARG A 44 2.70 -6.34 0.87
C ARG A 44 2.78 -7.14 -0.43
N SER A 45 2.94 -8.46 -0.34
CA SER A 45 2.97 -9.35 -1.51
C SER A 45 1.65 -9.31 -2.27
N ARG A 46 0.53 -9.47 -1.57
CA ARG A 46 -0.82 -9.41 -2.18
C ARG A 46 -1.10 -8.06 -2.81
N ARG A 47 -0.75 -6.97 -2.13
CA ARG A 47 -0.86 -5.61 -2.70
C ARG A 47 -0.05 -5.46 -3.97
N LEU A 48 1.19 -5.95 -3.99
CA LEU A 48 2.03 -5.87 -5.19
C LEU A 48 1.39 -6.59 -6.37
N ASP A 49 0.85 -7.79 -6.16
CA ASP A 49 0.23 -8.55 -7.23
C ASP A 49 -1.03 -7.90 -7.77
N VAL A 50 -1.90 -7.40 -6.88
CA VAL A 50 -3.17 -6.77 -7.27
C VAL A 50 -2.97 -5.36 -7.83
N TYR A 51 -1.96 -4.62 -7.36
CA TYR A 51 -1.67 -3.27 -7.86
C TYR A 51 -1.08 -3.28 -9.27
N LYS A 52 -0.45 -4.37 -9.72
CA LYS A 52 0.02 -4.50 -11.12
C LYS A 52 -1.13 -4.30 -12.10
N THR A 53 -2.30 -4.89 -11.84
CA THR A 53 -3.48 -4.75 -12.72
C THR A 53 -3.95 -3.31 -12.79
N LEU A 54 -4.16 -2.64 -11.64
CA LEU A 54 -4.56 -1.24 -11.62
C LEU A 54 -3.51 -0.34 -12.29
N TRP A 55 -2.22 -0.59 -12.03
CA TRP A 55 -1.12 0.15 -12.63
C TRP A 55 -1.17 0.09 -14.16
N ASN A 56 -1.46 -1.08 -14.72
CA ASN A 56 -1.60 -1.27 -16.15
C ASN A 56 -2.77 -0.47 -16.72
N HIS A 57 -3.92 -0.40 -16.02
CA HIS A 57 -5.03 0.45 -16.47
C HIS A 57 -4.66 1.94 -16.47
N LEU A 58 -3.84 2.39 -15.51
CA LEU A 58 -3.39 3.77 -15.45
C LEU A 58 -2.45 4.17 -16.61
N GLN A 59 -2.02 3.27 -17.49
CA GLN A 59 -1.25 3.66 -18.68
C GLN A 59 -1.99 4.68 -19.57
N LEU A 60 -3.33 4.65 -19.56
CA LEU A 60 -4.18 5.61 -20.28
C LEU A 60 -3.98 7.06 -19.84
N VAL A 61 -3.45 7.27 -18.63
CA VAL A 61 -3.16 8.58 -18.04
C VAL A 61 -1.66 8.68 -17.71
N ALA A 62 -0.80 8.15 -18.58
CA ALA A 62 0.64 8.32 -18.51
C ALA A 62 1.02 9.79 -18.80
N ARG A 63 1.93 10.37 -18.00
CA ARG A 63 2.23 11.81 -18.08
C ARG A 63 3.03 12.20 -19.33
N TYR A 64 3.99 11.38 -19.73
CA TYR A 64 4.98 11.75 -20.75
C TYR A 64 4.76 11.09 -22.11
N ASP A 65 4.04 9.97 -22.14
CA ASP A 65 3.81 9.20 -23.37
C ASP A 65 2.39 8.62 -23.31
N LEU A 66 1.42 9.40 -23.78
CA LEU A 66 0.03 8.99 -23.78
C LEU A 66 -0.21 8.02 -24.94
N PRO A 67 -0.78 6.82 -24.70
CA PRO A 67 -1.05 5.87 -25.77
C PRO A 67 -2.12 6.37 -26.74
N LYS A 68 -2.97 7.29 -26.28
CA LYS A 68 -4.02 7.97 -27.07
C LYS A 68 -4.39 9.31 -26.44
N PRO A 69 -5.00 10.25 -27.19
CA PRO A 69 -5.48 11.51 -26.64
C PRO A 69 -6.43 11.31 -25.46
N LEU A 70 -6.31 12.15 -24.44
CA LEU A 70 -7.23 12.12 -23.31
C LEU A 70 -8.55 12.77 -23.73
N THR A 71 -9.57 11.94 -23.95
CA THR A 71 -10.93 12.32 -24.33
C THR A 71 -11.94 11.78 -23.31
N PRO A 72 -13.20 12.23 -23.31
CA PRO A 72 -14.25 11.63 -22.49
C PRO A 72 -14.35 10.11 -22.66
N SER A 73 -14.27 9.59 -23.89
CA SER A 73 -14.29 8.13 -24.13
C SER A 73 -13.11 7.39 -23.48
N THR A 74 -11.91 7.98 -23.51
CA THR A 74 -10.74 7.42 -22.83
C THR A 74 -10.91 7.39 -21.32
N LEU A 75 -11.53 8.44 -20.75
CA LEU A 75 -11.82 8.52 -19.33
C LEU A 75 -12.93 7.56 -18.89
N GLU A 76 -13.93 7.32 -19.73
CA GLU A 76 -14.96 6.30 -19.50
C GLU A 76 -14.35 4.90 -19.47
N GLU A 77 -13.49 4.56 -20.44
CA GLU A 77 -12.75 3.30 -20.46
C GLU A 77 -11.94 3.10 -19.18
N LEU A 78 -11.18 4.12 -18.77
CA LEU A 78 -10.42 4.07 -17.52
C LEU A 78 -11.34 3.89 -16.30
N THR A 79 -12.46 4.63 -16.26
CA THR A 79 -13.44 4.57 -15.16
C THR A 79 -14.05 3.20 -15.01
N ILE A 80 -14.37 2.54 -16.13
CA ILE A 80 -14.90 1.17 -16.17
C ILE A 80 -13.83 0.19 -15.69
N ALA A 81 -12.62 0.26 -16.23
CA ALA A 81 -11.51 -0.61 -15.84
C ALA A 81 -11.19 -0.51 -14.34
N MET A 82 -11.08 0.71 -13.80
CA MET A 82 -10.86 0.96 -12.38
C MET A 82 -12.00 0.40 -11.51
N ARG A 83 -13.27 0.59 -11.92
CA ARG A 83 -14.43 0.06 -11.18
C ARG A 83 -14.43 -1.46 -11.15
N THR A 84 -14.21 -2.10 -12.30
CA THR A 84 -14.13 -3.56 -12.42
C THR A 84 -13.03 -4.10 -11.51
N TRP A 85 -11.84 -3.49 -11.57
CA TRP A 85 -10.73 -3.84 -10.70
C TRP A 85 -11.10 -3.70 -9.21
N TYR A 86 -11.70 -2.58 -8.81
CA TYR A 86 -12.02 -2.31 -7.40
C TYR A 86 -12.93 -3.37 -6.77
N PHE A 87 -13.98 -3.81 -7.49
CA PHE A 87 -14.94 -4.76 -6.96
C PHE A 87 -14.54 -6.22 -7.15
N ASN A 88 -13.70 -6.54 -8.13
CA ASN A 88 -13.34 -7.93 -8.42
C ASN A 88 -12.09 -8.41 -7.69
N GLU A 89 -11.08 -7.54 -7.52
CA GLU A 89 -9.78 -7.97 -7.00
C GLU A 89 -9.14 -6.94 -6.05
N GLY A 90 -9.33 -5.65 -6.31
CA GLY A 90 -8.47 -4.57 -5.86
C GLY A 90 -8.82 -3.88 -4.56
N GLY A 91 -10.11 -3.58 -4.41
CA GLY A 91 -10.58 -2.58 -3.45
C GLY A 91 -10.21 -2.90 -2.01
N ILE A 92 -10.22 -4.19 -1.65
CA ILE A 92 -9.92 -4.66 -0.29
C ILE A 92 -8.44 -4.51 0.09
N TYR A 93 -7.54 -4.39 -0.88
CA TYR A 93 -6.10 -4.29 -0.65
C TYR A 93 -5.61 -2.84 -0.60
N LEU A 94 -6.47 -1.86 -0.87
CA LEU A 94 -6.13 -0.44 -0.76
C LEU A 94 -5.84 -0.08 0.71
N SER A 95 -4.67 0.50 0.97
CA SER A 95 -4.47 1.23 2.23
C SER A 95 -5.38 2.46 2.26
N GLU A 96 -5.67 3.00 3.45
CA GLU A 96 -6.49 4.21 3.56
C GLU A 96 -5.94 5.39 2.73
N PRO A 97 -4.62 5.72 2.77
CA PRO A 97 -4.05 6.75 1.91
C PRO A 97 -4.25 6.48 0.41
N THR A 98 -4.03 5.24 -0.04
CA THR A 98 -4.16 4.88 -1.46
C THR A 98 -5.62 4.87 -1.90
N ARG A 99 -6.54 4.45 -1.02
CA ARG A 99 -7.98 4.52 -1.23
C ARG A 99 -8.45 5.96 -1.41
N ALA A 100 -7.96 6.89 -0.61
CA ALA A 100 -8.26 8.32 -0.79
C ALA A 100 -7.81 8.80 -2.18
N ARG A 101 -6.56 8.51 -2.59
CA ARG A 101 -6.06 8.88 -3.93
C ARG A 101 -6.85 8.25 -5.09
N TYR A 102 -7.31 7.01 -4.90
CA TYR A 102 -8.15 6.32 -5.87
C TYR A 102 -9.46 7.09 -6.10
N PHE A 103 -10.15 7.47 -5.02
CA PHE A 103 -11.41 8.21 -5.12
C PHE A 103 -11.23 9.66 -5.56
N GLU A 104 -10.12 10.33 -5.20
CA GLU A 104 -9.79 11.66 -5.74
C GLU A 104 -9.69 11.65 -7.27
N LEU A 105 -9.00 10.64 -7.85
CA LEU A 105 -8.91 10.48 -9.30
C LEU A 105 -10.29 10.19 -9.92
N LYS A 106 -11.07 9.29 -9.32
CA LYS A 106 -12.42 8.95 -9.80
C LYS A 106 -13.35 10.16 -9.80
N GLU A 107 -13.30 10.98 -8.76
CA GLU A 107 -14.12 12.19 -8.66
C GLU A 107 -13.69 13.23 -9.69
N ALA A 108 -12.39 13.42 -9.90
CA ALA A 108 -11.91 14.33 -10.94
C ALA A 108 -12.34 13.89 -12.35
N ILE A 109 -12.29 12.59 -12.64
CA ILE A 109 -12.76 12.05 -13.92
C ILE A 109 -14.28 12.29 -14.07
N LYS A 110 -15.06 12.02 -13.01
CA LYS A 110 -16.50 12.24 -13.01
C LYS A 110 -16.85 13.70 -13.32
N LEU A 111 -16.22 14.66 -12.64
CA LEU A 111 -16.45 16.10 -12.88
C LEU A 111 -16.16 16.50 -14.33
N VAL A 112 -15.10 15.95 -14.92
CA VAL A 112 -14.74 16.19 -16.32
C VAL A 112 -15.81 15.63 -17.28
N LEU A 113 -16.29 14.42 -17.02
CA LEU A 113 -17.34 13.78 -17.82
C LEU A 113 -18.72 14.45 -17.66
N GLU A 114 -18.98 15.10 -16.53
CA GLU A 114 -20.21 15.87 -16.30
C GLU A 114 -20.15 17.26 -16.96
N THR A 115 -18.96 17.86 -17.03
CA THR A 115 -18.77 19.20 -17.60
C THR A 115 -18.66 19.19 -19.12
N GLN A 116 -18.00 18.18 -19.68
CA GLN A 116 -17.96 17.98 -21.12
C GLN A 116 -19.13 17.08 -21.51
N ASN A 117 -19.96 17.54 -22.46
CA ASN A 117 -20.98 16.66 -23.04
C ASN A 117 -20.29 15.37 -23.51
N ALA A 118 -20.63 14.21 -22.93
CA ALA A 118 -19.99 12.93 -23.22
C ALA A 118 -19.96 12.57 -24.73
N SER A 119 -20.87 13.15 -25.51
CA SER A 119 -20.94 13.03 -26.97
C SER A 119 -19.82 13.74 -27.74
N SER A 120 -19.13 14.70 -27.12
CA SER A 120 -17.99 15.42 -27.68
C SER A 120 -16.73 14.60 -27.40
N ASN A 121 -16.30 13.79 -28.37
CA ASN A 121 -15.02 13.07 -28.29
C ASN A 121 -13.80 13.99 -28.50
N GLN A 122 -13.92 15.25 -28.08
CA GLN A 122 -12.86 16.24 -28.13
C GLN A 122 -11.83 15.94 -27.03
N GLU A 123 -10.57 16.28 -27.29
CA GLU A 123 -9.52 16.20 -26.28
C GLU A 123 -9.82 17.15 -25.09
N LEU A 124 -9.46 16.71 -23.88
CA LEU A 124 -9.59 17.50 -22.67
C LEU A 124 -8.86 18.84 -22.82
N ASN A 125 -9.45 19.91 -22.26
CA ASN A 125 -8.71 21.15 -22.08
C ASN A 125 -7.50 20.93 -21.15
N GLU A 126 -6.51 21.83 -21.26
CA GLU A 126 -5.23 21.67 -20.56
C GLU A 126 -5.38 21.55 -19.04
N HIS A 127 -6.29 22.33 -18.45
CA HIS A 127 -6.52 22.35 -17.01
C HIS A 127 -7.01 20.99 -16.51
N ASP A 128 -8.04 20.43 -17.14
CA ASP A 128 -8.63 19.14 -16.77
C ASP A 128 -7.66 18.00 -17.04
N ARG A 129 -6.96 18.06 -18.18
CA ARG A 129 -5.90 17.12 -18.55
C ARG A 129 -4.83 17.06 -17.44
N GLN A 130 -4.30 18.21 -17.05
CA GLN A 130 -3.24 18.28 -16.03
C GLN A 130 -3.74 17.81 -14.66
N ARG A 131 -4.98 18.13 -14.29
CA ARG A 131 -5.60 17.67 -13.04
C ARG A 131 -5.68 16.14 -12.98
N VAL A 132 -6.20 15.50 -14.04
CA VAL A 132 -6.30 14.03 -14.11
C VAL A 132 -4.91 13.38 -14.05
N LEU A 133 -3.94 13.89 -14.83
CA LEU A 133 -2.57 13.36 -14.83
C LEU A 133 -1.89 13.48 -13.47
N ASN A 134 -2.10 14.60 -12.76
CA ASN A 134 -1.56 14.81 -11.42
C ASN A 134 -2.13 13.80 -10.42
N LEU A 135 -3.44 13.61 -10.40
CA LEU A 135 -4.11 12.66 -9.50
C LEU A 135 -3.73 11.21 -9.81
N ALA A 136 -3.59 10.86 -11.09
CA ALA A 136 -3.07 9.54 -11.49
C ALA A 136 -1.63 9.32 -11.01
N SER A 137 -0.79 10.36 -11.06
CA SER A 137 0.57 10.30 -10.52
C SER A 137 0.58 10.11 -8.99
N LEU A 138 -0.31 10.79 -8.27
CA LEU A 138 -0.45 10.65 -6.81
C LEU A 138 -0.93 9.25 -6.42
N LEU A 139 -1.88 8.69 -7.16
CA LEU A 139 -2.32 7.30 -6.97
C LEU A 139 -1.16 6.31 -7.18
N ARG A 140 -0.40 6.44 -8.28
CA ARG A 140 0.79 5.63 -8.51
C ARG A 140 1.81 5.76 -7.37
N ALA A 141 2.06 6.97 -6.88
CA ALA A 141 2.98 7.20 -5.77
C ALA A 141 2.50 6.52 -4.47
N SER A 142 1.20 6.61 -4.16
CA SER A 142 0.61 5.98 -2.97
C SER A 142 0.68 4.46 -3.03
N MET A 143 0.33 3.86 -4.17
CA MET A 143 0.49 2.41 -4.40
C MET A 143 1.93 1.96 -4.20
N THR A 144 2.89 2.74 -4.72
CA THR A 144 4.33 2.47 -4.56
C THR A 144 4.78 2.55 -3.10
N SER A 145 4.20 3.47 -2.33
CA SER A 145 4.48 3.63 -0.90
C SER A 145 3.98 2.43 -0.10
N ASP A 146 2.78 1.92 -0.40
CA ASP A 146 2.21 0.73 0.24
C ASP A 146 3.06 -0.52 0.02
N VAL A 147 3.57 -0.69 -1.21
CA VAL A 147 4.43 -1.83 -1.56
C VAL A 147 5.91 -1.56 -1.30
N GLY A 148 6.25 -0.40 -0.72
CA GLY A 148 7.58 -0.02 -0.26
C GLY A 148 8.71 -0.12 -1.28
N THR A 149 8.44 -0.03 -2.58
CA THR A 149 9.47 -0.20 -3.64
C THR A 149 10.32 1.04 -3.88
N ARG A 150 9.97 2.19 -3.28
CA ARG A 150 10.72 3.46 -3.36
C ARG A 150 11.35 3.92 -2.04
N LYS A 151 11.26 3.12 -0.98
CA LYS A 151 11.97 3.42 0.28
C LYS A 151 13.39 2.86 0.17
N SER A 152 14.41 3.64 0.51
CA SER A 152 15.77 3.12 0.67
C SER A 152 15.75 2.04 1.76
N SER A 153 16.41 0.91 1.49
CA SER A 153 16.57 -0.14 2.50
C SER A 153 17.65 0.33 3.48
N PRO A 154 17.41 0.31 4.80
CA PRO A 154 18.47 0.55 5.78
C PRO A 154 19.66 -0.43 5.65
N LEU A 155 19.43 -1.59 5.01
CA LEU A 155 20.44 -2.60 4.73
C LEU A 155 21.24 -2.35 3.43
N ALA A 156 20.83 -1.37 2.61
CA ALA A 156 21.57 -1.01 1.41
C ALA A 156 22.70 0.00 1.69
N ASP A 157 22.62 0.67 2.85
CA ASP A 157 23.59 1.69 3.30
C ASP A 157 24.48 1.18 4.46
N SER A 158 24.48 -0.13 4.74
CA SER A 158 25.28 -0.83 5.76
C SER A 158 26.33 -1.75 5.14
#